data_AF-A0A7J4EX25-F1
#
_entry.id   AF-A0A7J4EX25-F1
#
_cell.length_a   1.000
_cell.length_b   1.000
_cell.length_c   1.000
_cell.angle_alpha   90.00
_cell.angle_beta   90.00
_cell.angle_gamma   90.00
#
_symmetry.space_group_name_H-M   'P 1'
#
loop_
_entity.id
_entity.type
_entity.pdbx_description
1 polymer ?
#
loop_
_entity_poly.entity_id
_entity_poly.type
_entity_poly.pdbx_seq_one_letter_code
_entity_poly.pdbx_strand_id
1 'polypeptide(L)'
;NMDVVMGYPKIRRALVLDPTVKKYFVDKVVVEEKLNGYNVRVVKIDGKVFGITRGGRICPFTTKKLLKLLDREILEDYPGITLCGEMVGLNNPYVSHYYPEVDREICEGIRENLGLYIFDVREGNTSLPVKEKIELLEEYKIPHVKPLGIFKKEEIEEIKSIVLKLEREGREGIVMKDPDMLLDPIKYTTHYTHCQDLSVAFRYTFDLGIHFMFSRLVREGYQSYEFKEGEEELEKRAVSIGRSIIYPMVESIWKVSRGELITEDFELYFENEEDLEEFLKYLKEVHISYVLKEKEVLKNSIFRVVIGKVYPTTRDKIKSYLEGSLW
;
A
#
# COMPACT_ATOMS: atom_id res chain seq x y z
N ASN A 1 -34.34 2.70 -0.02
CA ASN A 1 -33.21 1.99 0.63
C ASN A 1 -31.99 2.87 0.57
N MET A 2 -31.21 2.91 1.65
CA MET A 2 -29.97 3.67 1.72
C MET A 2 -28.83 2.66 1.77
N ASP A 3 -27.99 2.62 0.74
CA ASP A 3 -26.84 1.73 0.69
C ASP A 3 -25.70 2.31 1.52
N VAL A 4 -25.26 1.59 2.56
CA VAL A 4 -24.21 2.02 3.48
C VAL A 4 -23.00 1.12 3.33
N VAL A 5 -21.89 1.70 2.84
CA VAL A 5 -20.61 0.99 2.69
C VAL A 5 -19.71 1.26 3.90
N MET A 6 -19.50 0.23 4.71
CA MET A 6 -18.72 0.33 5.94
C MET A 6 -17.23 0.59 5.68
N GLY A 7 -16.61 1.39 6.53
CA GLY A 7 -15.16 1.62 6.52
C GLY A 7 -14.40 0.33 6.81
N TYR A 8 -13.31 0.05 6.10
CA TYR A 8 -12.46 -1.07 6.46
C TYR A 8 -11.80 -0.80 7.83
N PRO A 9 -11.82 -1.72 8.80
CA PRO A 9 -11.30 -1.47 10.14
C PRO A 9 -9.79 -1.21 10.13
N LYS A 10 -9.26 -0.61 11.21
CA LYS A 10 -7.81 -0.45 11.39
C LYS A 10 -7.23 -1.79 11.86
N ILE A 11 -6.30 -2.35 11.10
CA ILE A 11 -5.55 -3.55 11.50
C ILE A 11 -4.50 -3.16 12.56
N ARG A 12 -4.54 -3.81 13.73
CA ARG A 12 -3.59 -3.61 14.83
C ARG A 12 -2.21 -4.16 14.46
N ARG A 13 -1.16 -3.64 15.08
CA ARG A 13 0.23 -4.01 14.78
C ARG A 13 0.84 -4.78 15.94
N ALA A 14 1.49 -5.90 15.63
CA ALA A 14 2.39 -6.57 16.54
C ALA A 14 3.79 -5.95 16.42
N LEU A 15 4.45 -5.66 17.55
CA LEU A 15 5.86 -5.23 17.57
C LEU A 15 6.82 -6.42 17.67
N VAL A 16 6.34 -7.53 18.22
CA VAL A 16 7.00 -8.85 18.25
C VAL A 16 5.96 -9.92 17.91
N LEU A 17 6.35 -10.99 17.24
CA LEU A 17 5.54 -12.18 16.97
C LEU A 17 5.42 -13.07 18.22
N ASP A 18 6.51 -13.33 18.95
CA ASP A 18 6.48 -14.04 20.26
C ASP A 18 6.53 -13.02 21.41
N PRO A 19 5.58 -13.00 22.37
CA PRO A 19 4.45 -13.91 22.58
C PRO A 19 3.12 -13.45 21.99
N THR A 20 3.11 -12.40 21.17
CA THR A 20 1.88 -11.77 20.68
C THR A 20 0.96 -12.75 19.99
N VAL A 21 1.47 -13.54 19.05
CA VAL A 21 0.68 -14.51 18.27
C VAL A 21 0.08 -15.58 19.18
N LYS A 22 0.87 -16.16 20.10
CA LYS A 22 0.42 -17.18 21.08
C LYS A 22 -0.67 -16.67 22.02
N LYS A 23 -0.60 -15.40 22.42
CA LYS A 23 -1.57 -14.77 23.33
C LYS A 23 -2.83 -14.29 22.62
N TYR A 24 -2.69 -13.86 21.35
CA TYR A 24 -3.76 -13.22 20.62
C TYR A 24 -4.68 -14.22 19.93
N PHE A 25 -4.12 -15.25 19.28
CA PHE A 25 -4.90 -16.25 18.55
C PHE A 25 -5.25 -17.47 19.41
N VAL A 26 -6.32 -18.17 19.03
CA VAL A 26 -6.87 -19.29 19.80
C VAL A 26 -6.11 -20.59 19.55
N ASP A 27 -6.06 -21.04 18.29
CA ASP A 27 -5.41 -22.30 17.89
C ASP A 27 -4.52 -22.09 16.64
N LYS A 28 -5.14 -21.69 15.53
CA LYS A 28 -4.47 -21.50 14.25
C LYS A 28 -4.41 -20.04 13.84
N VAL A 29 -3.47 -19.76 12.95
CA VAL A 29 -3.21 -18.45 12.37
C VAL A 29 -3.02 -18.62 10.88
N VAL A 30 -3.81 -17.91 10.09
CA VAL A 30 -3.58 -17.78 8.66
C VAL A 30 -2.64 -16.61 8.42
N VAL A 31 -1.55 -16.84 7.69
CA VAL A 31 -0.58 -15.81 7.35
C VAL A 31 -0.74 -15.47 5.87
N GLU A 32 -1.13 -14.23 5.58
CA GLU A 32 -1.20 -13.68 4.23
C GLU A 32 -0.10 -12.63 4.03
N GLU A 33 0.36 -12.45 2.80
CA GLU A 33 1.22 -11.33 2.47
C GLU A 33 0.49 -10.00 2.73
N LYS A 34 1.18 -9.07 3.40
CA LYS A 34 0.76 -7.69 3.39
C LYS A 34 1.30 -7.04 2.11
N LEU A 35 0.39 -6.79 1.17
CA LEU A 35 0.72 -6.07 -0.04
C LEU A 35 0.91 -4.56 0.22
N ASN A 36 1.87 -3.98 -0.48
CA ASN A 36 2.24 -2.56 -0.44
C ASN A 36 1.54 -1.79 -1.56
N GLY A 37 0.40 -1.19 -1.25
CA GLY A 37 -0.42 -0.45 -2.20
C GLY A 37 -1.36 0.50 -1.47
N TYR A 38 -2.59 0.62 -1.99
CA TYR A 38 -3.65 1.30 -1.26
C TYR A 38 -4.92 0.45 -1.18
N ASN A 39 -5.59 0.59 -0.04
CA ASN A 39 -6.85 -0.07 0.24
C ASN A 39 -7.99 0.45 -0.66
N VAL A 40 -8.68 -0.50 -1.28
CA VAL A 40 -9.87 -0.31 -2.11
C VAL A 40 -11.01 -1.15 -1.55
N ARG A 41 -12.19 -0.56 -1.45
CA ARG A 41 -13.46 -1.26 -1.29
C ARG A 41 -14.20 -1.21 -2.61
N VAL A 42 -14.55 -2.37 -3.14
CA VAL A 42 -15.33 -2.52 -4.37
C VAL A 42 -16.73 -2.94 -4.00
N VAL A 43 -17.70 -2.16 -4.48
CA VAL A 43 -19.13 -2.36 -4.23
C VAL A 43 -19.90 -2.12 -5.51
N LYS A 44 -21.11 -2.67 -5.57
CA LYS A 44 -22.09 -2.35 -6.60
C LYS A 44 -23.26 -1.60 -5.98
N ILE A 45 -23.56 -0.41 -6.50
CA ILE A 45 -24.66 0.45 -6.05
C ILE A 45 -25.40 0.92 -7.30
N ASP A 46 -26.72 0.79 -7.33
CA ASP A 46 -27.58 1.18 -8.46
C ASP A 46 -27.08 0.65 -9.82
N GLY A 47 -26.64 -0.61 -9.87
CA GLY A 47 -26.14 -1.24 -11.09
C GLY A 47 -24.72 -0.84 -11.51
N LYS A 48 -24.03 0.01 -10.74
CA LYS A 48 -22.69 0.51 -11.06
C LYS A 48 -21.67 0.05 -10.03
N VAL A 49 -20.48 -0.32 -10.50
CA VAL A 49 -19.35 -0.71 -9.65
C VAL A 49 -18.54 0.53 -9.28
N PHE A 50 -18.19 0.66 -8.00
CA PHE A 50 -17.42 1.78 -7.48
C PHE A 50 -16.16 1.32 -6.74
N GLY A 51 -15.04 2.01 -6.97
CA GLY A 51 -13.80 1.85 -6.22
C GLY A 51 -13.67 2.92 -5.13
N ILE A 52 -13.89 2.54 -3.88
CA ILE A 52 -13.89 3.45 -2.74
C ILE A 52 -12.55 3.31 -2.00
N THR A 53 -11.80 4.40 -1.93
CA THR A 53 -10.53 4.47 -1.19
C THR A 53 -10.74 4.35 0.31
N ARG A 54 -9.64 4.16 1.06
CA ARG A 54 -9.66 4.08 2.53
C ARG A 54 -10.44 5.22 3.20
N GLY A 55 -10.34 6.45 2.67
CA GLY A 55 -11.00 7.64 3.21
C GLY A 55 -12.49 7.75 2.93
N GLY A 56 -13.10 6.79 2.22
CA GLY A 56 -14.52 6.84 1.84
C GLY A 56 -14.79 7.65 0.57
N ARG A 57 -13.76 7.97 -0.22
CA ARG A 57 -13.90 8.68 -1.49
C ARG A 57 -13.96 7.68 -2.65
N ILE A 58 -14.93 7.86 -3.55
CA ILE A 58 -14.95 7.17 -4.84
C ILE A 58 -13.82 7.74 -5.68
N CYS A 59 -12.85 6.91 -6.04
CA CYS A 59 -11.74 7.34 -6.90
C CYS A 59 -12.06 7.01 -8.35
N PRO A 60 -12.05 7.99 -9.28
CA PRO A 60 -12.35 7.75 -10.68
C PRO A 60 -11.31 6.83 -11.33
N PHE A 61 -10.01 7.06 -11.07
CA PHE A 61 -8.94 6.17 -11.55
C PHE A 61 -9.19 4.71 -11.13
N THR A 62 -9.41 4.48 -9.83
CA THR A 62 -9.67 3.13 -9.32
C THR A 62 -10.92 2.53 -9.95
N THR A 63 -12.01 3.29 -10.01
CA THR A 63 -13.29 2.83 -10.56
C THR A 63 -13.16 2.42 -12.02
N LYS A 64 -12.43 3.17 -12.85
CA LYS A 64 -12.19 2.82 -14.25
C LYS A 64 -11.28 1.60 -14.39
N LYS A 65 -10.21 1.50 -13.59
CA LYS A 65 -9.29 0.36 -13.62
C LYS A 65 -9.95 -0.95 -13.16
N LEU A 66 -10.91 -0.89 -12.24
CA LEU A 66 -11.67 -2.07 -11.78
C LEU A 66 -12.38 -2.79 -12.92
N LEU A 67 -12.91 -2.06 -13.91
CA LEU A 67 -13.60 -2.64 -15.07
C LEU A 67 -12.71 -3.59 -15.90
N LYS A 68 -11.39 -3.47 -15.76
CA LYS A 68 -10.39 -4.30 -16.44
C LYS A 68 -9.71 -5.32 -15.54
N LEU A 69 -9.75 -5.09 -14.23
CA LEU A 69 -9.01 -5.87 -13.23
C LEU A 69 -9.87 -6.90 -12.52
N LEU A 70 -11.19 -6.74 -12.59
CA LEU A 70 -12.13 -7.51 -11.79
C LEU A 70 -13.28 -7.98 -12.67
N ASP A 71 -13.55 -9.29 -12.65
CA ASP A 71 -14.82 -9.80 -13.14
C ASP A 71 -15.94 -9.37 -12.18
N ARG A 72 -17.00 -8.78 -12.74
CA ARG A 72 -18.07 -8.15 -11.97
C ARG A 72 -19.21 -9.12 -11.65
N GLU A 73 -19.19 -10.33 -12.22
CA GLU A 73 -20.22 -11.36 -12.02
C GLU A 73 -20.45 -11.67 -10.53
N ILE A 74 -19.38 -11.70 -9.72
CA ILE A 74 -19.48 -11.87 -8.26
C ILE A 74 -20.35 -10.79 -7.59
N LEU A 75 -20.33 -9.56 -8.08
CA LEU A 75 -21.13 -8.45 -7.56
C LEU A 75 -22.57 -8.45 -8.13
N GLU A 76 -22.82 -9.19 -9.21
CA GLU A 76 -24.16 -9.44 -9.72
C GLU A 76 -24.86 -10.49 -8.85
N ASP A 77 -24.17 -11.58 -8.55
CA ASP A 77 -24.69 -12.70 -7.78
C ASP A 77 -24.78 -12.38 -6.28
N TYR A 78 -23.84 -11.56 -5.77
CA TYR A 78 -23.77 -11.14 -4.36
C TYR A 78 -23.78 -9.61 -4.23
N PRO A 79 -24.89 -8.91 -4.54
CA PRO A 79 -24.92 -7.44 -4.56
C PRO A 79 -24.71 -6.77 -3.20
N GLY A 80 -24.83 -7.53 -2.08
CA GLY A 80 -24.66 -7.03 -0.72
C GLY A 80 -23.22 -7.07 -0.18
N ILE A 81 -22.28 -7.68 -0.91
CA ILE A 81 -20.90 -7.82 -0.42
C ILE A 81 -20.06 -6.59 -0.74
N THR A 82 -19.04 -6.37 0.08
CA THR A 82 -17.94 -5.44 -0.19
C THR A 82 -16.65 -6.25 -0.36
N LEU A 83 -16.07 -6.20 -1.55
CA LEU A 83 -14.74 -6.76 -1.78
C LEU A 83 -13.69 -5.75 -1.30
N CYS A 84 -12.87 -6.15 -0.34
CA CYS A 84 -11.79 -5.33 0.18
C CYS A 84 -10.46 -5.86 -0.37
N GLY A 85 -9.75 -5.01 -1.09
CA GLY A 85 -8.49 -5.38 -1.72
C GLY A 85 -7.43 -4.30 -1.62
N GLU A 86 -6.24 -4.67 -2.05
CA GLU A 86 -5.11 -3.78 -2.21
C GLU A 86 -4.84 -3.58 -3.70
N MET A 87 -4.83 -2.33 -4.14
CA MET A 87 -4.35 -1.98 -5.48
C MET A 87 -2.85 -1.72 -5.39
N VAL A 88 -2.06 -2.47 -6.17
CA VAL A 88 -0.60 -2.52 -6.12
C VAL A 88 0.03 -2.27 -7.49
N GLY A 89 1.30 -1.87 -7.51
CA GLY A 89 2.10 -1.75 -8.72
C GLY A 89 2.83 -0.40 -8.83
N LEU A 90 3.76 -0.29 -9.80
CA LEU A 90 4.49 0.96 -10.05
C LEU A 90 3.56 2.06 -10.57
N ASN A 91 2.59 1.70 -11.43
CA ASN A 91 1.68 2.64 -12.06
C ASN A 91 0.47 2.96 -11.17
N ASN A 92 0.76 3.29 -9.92
CA ASN A 92 -0.22 3.49 -8.85
C ASN A 92 -0.19 4.95 -8.38
N PRO A 93 -1.35 5.63 -8.28
CA PRO A 93 -1.40 7.07 -7.98
C PRO A 93 -1.12 7.46 -6.53
N TYR A 94 -0.97 6.49 -5.62
CA TYR A 94 -0.83 6.74 -4.18
C TYR A 94 0.39 6.08 -3.57
N VAL A 95 0.68 4.83 -3.96
CA VAL A 95 1.79 4.05 -3.41
C VAL A 95 2.41 3.26 -4.56
N SER A 96 3.58 3.69 -5.01
CA SER A 96 4.30 3.07 -6.12
C SER A 96 5.28 2.02 -5.58
N HIS A 97 5.02 0.75 -5.91
CA HIS A 97 5.92 -0.36 -5.58
C HIS A 97 5.78 -1.45 -6.66
N TYR A 98 6.91 -1.99 -7.11
CA TYR A 98 6.91 -2.95 -8.21
C TYR A 98 6.47 -4.34 -7.75
N TYR A 99 5.47 -4.89 -8.43
CA TYR A 99 5.01 -6.26 -8.25
C TYR A 99 5.11 -6.98 -9.60
N PRO A 100 6.12 -7.83 -9.85
CA PRO A 100 6.26 -8.53 -11.13
C PRO A 100 4.99 -9.26 -11.60
N GLU A 101 4.23 -9.80 -10.65
CA GLU A 101 2.99 -10.55 -10.89
C GLU A 101 1.83 -9.71 -11.44
N VAL A 102 1.93 -8.37 -11.43
CA VAL A 102 0.91 -7.47 -12.01
C VAL A 102 1.38 -6.76 -13.28
N ASP A 103 2.52 -7.17 -13.84
CA ASP A 103 2.94 -6.70 -15.15
C ASP A 103 2.01 -7.22 -16.24
N ARG A 104 1.29 -6.30 -16.89
CA ARG A 104 0.39 -6.59 -17.99
C ARG A 104 0.67 -5.72 -19.20
N GLU A 105 0.52 -6.28 -20.39
CA GLU A 105 0.53 -5.49 -21.62
C GLU A 105 -0.85 -4.85 -21.80
N ILE A 106 -0.89 -3.53 -21.92
CA ILE A 106 -2.15 -2.78 -22.11
C ILE A 106 -2.36 -2.37 -23.58
N CYS A 107 -1.27 -2.29 -24.35
CA CYS A 107 -1.28 -2.26 -25.81
C CYS A 107 0.11 -2.66 -26.33
N GLU A 108 0.23 -2.91 -27.64
CA GLU A 108 1.46 -3.39 -28.26
C GLU A 108 2.69 -2.56 -27.87
N GLY A 109 3.58 -3.17 -27.09
CA GLY A 109 4.84 -2.57 -26.63
C GLY A 109 4.71 -1.67 -25.39
N ILE A 110 3.55 -1.62 -24.74
CA ILE A 110 3.30 -0.80 -23.54
C ILE A 110 2.81 -1.70 -22.41
N ARG A 111 3.61 -1.73 -21.34
CA ARG A 111 3.35 -2.52 -20.15
C ARG A 111 2.94 -1.61 -19.01
N GLU A 112 1.92 -2.01 -18.28
CA GLU A 112 1.48 -1.37 -17.05
C GLU A 112 1.72 -2.36 -15.89
N ASN A 113 2.34 -1.88 -14.82
CA ASN A 113 2.46 -2.60 -13.57
C ASN A 113 1.38 -2.09 -12.61
N LEU A 114 0.19 -2.70 -12.67
CA LEU A 114 -0.95 -2.35 -11.82
C LEU A 114 -1.92 -3.53 -11.69
N GLY A 115 -2.22 -3.92 -10.46
CA GLY A 115 -3.17 -5.00 -10.19
C GLY A 115 -3.94 -4.80 -8.89
N LEU A 116 -5.04 -5.54 -8.75
CA LEU A 116 -5.86 -5.58 -7.55
C LEU A 116 -5.82 -6.99 -6.98
N TYR A 117 -5.58 -7.12 -5.68
CA TYR A 117 -5.75 -8.37 -4.96
C TYR A 117 -6.73 -8.22 -3.81
N ILE A 118 -7.80 -8.99 -3.83
CA ILE A 118 -8.77 -9.05 -2.74
C ILE A 118 -8.15 -9.77 -1.54
N PHE A 119 -8.24 -9.19 -0.35
CA PHE A 119 -7.77 -9.82 0.88
C PHE A 119 -8.92 -10.10 1.87
N ASP A 120 -10.11 -9.51 1.68
CA ASP A 120 -11.25 -9.70 2.56
C ASP A 120 -12.57 -9.49 1.78
N VAL A 121 -13.60 -10.26 2.14
CA VAL A 121 -14.96 -10.15 1.59
C VAL A 121 -15.89 -9.94 2.76
N ARG A 122 -16.66 -8.85 2.73
CA ARG A 122 -17.46 -8.43 3.87
C ARG A 122 -18.93 -8.30 3.53
N GLU A 123 -19.78 -8.73 4.45
CA GLU A 123 -21.20 -8.41 4.49
C GLU A 123 -21.45 -7.42 5.62
N GLY A 124 -21.66 -6.15 5.26
CA GLY A 124 -21.66 -5.04 6.22
C GLY A 124 -20.36 -4.95 7.01
N ASN A 125 -20.41 -5.31 8.29
CA ASN A 125 -19.26 -5.28 9.20
C ASN A 125 -18.60 -6.65 9.44
N THR A 126 -19.14 -7.72 8.88
CA THR A 126 -18.65 -9.08 9.13
C THR A 126 -17.81 -9.53 7.95
N SER A 127 -16.63 -10.07 8.24
CA SER A 127 -15.78 -10.73 7.25
C SER A 127 -16.18 -12.19 7.10
N LEU A 128 -16.13 -12.73 5.88
CA LEU A 128 -16.25 -14.16 5.68
C LEU A 128 -15.04 -14.90 6.30
N PRO A 129 -15.23 -16.13 6.83
CA PRO A 129 -14.13 -17.01 7.16
C PRO A 129 -13.13 -17.14 6.02
N VAL A 130 -11.85 -17.30 6.33
CA VAL A 130 -10.77 -17.24 5.32
C VAL A 130 -10.96 -18.30 4.23
N LYS A 131 -11.42 -19.50 4.62
CA LYS A 131 -11.69 -20.60 3.68
C LYS A 131 -12.83 -20.25 2.71
N GLU A 132 -13.97 -19.81 3.24
CA GLU A 132 -15.14 -19.42 2.43
C GLU A 132 -14.81 -18.27 1.48
N LYS A 133 -14.05 -17.28 1.97
CA LYS A 133 -13.53 -16.17 1.15
C LYS A 133 -12.72 -16.71 -0.04
N ILE A 134 -11.80 -17.65 0.17
CA ILE A 134 -10.95 -18.20 -0.89
C ILE A 134 -11.80 -18.99 -1.89
N GLU A 135 -12.68 -19.88 -1.41
CA GLU A 135 -13.55 -20.70 -2.26
C GLU A 135 -14.42 -19.81 -3.18
N LEU A 136 -15.03 -18.77 -2.62
CA LEU A 136 -15.81 -17.79 -3.38
C LEU A 136 -14.95 -17.06 -4.43
N LEU A 137 -13.79 -16.54 -4.04
CA LEU A 137 -12.96 -15.78 -4.98
C LEU A 137 -12.34 -16.67 -6.07
N GLU A 138 -12.07 -17.94 -5.80
CA GLU A 138 -11.60 -18.92 -6.79
C GLU A 138 -12.70 -19.29 -7.80
N GLU A 139 -13.95 -19.46 -7.35
CA GLU A 139 -15.11 -19.73 -8.21
C GLU A 139 -15.25 -18.65 -9.31
N TYR A 140 -15.17 -17.39 -8.92
CA TYR A 140 -15.25 -16.23 -9.82
C TYR A 140 -13.91 -15.81 -10.43
N LYS A 141 -12.83 -16.57 -10.19
CA LYS A 141 -11.46 -16.29 -10.67
C LYS A 141 -10.97 -14.88 -10.33
N ILE A 142 -11.40 -14.36 -9.18
CA ILE A 142 -11.03 -13.04 -8.68
C ILE A 142 -9.61 -13.09 -8.10
N PRO A 143 -8.68 -12.24 -8.56
CA PRO A 143 -7.34 -12.17 -7.97
C PRO A 143 -7.40 -11.81 -6.48
N HIS A 144 -6.74 -12.62 -5.66
CA HIS A 144 -6.80 -12.48 -4.20
C HIS A 144 -5.49 -12.88 -3.54
N VAL A 145 -5.26 -12.35 -2.34
CA VAL A 145 -4.07 -12.67 -1.54
C VAL A 145 -4.20 -14.10 -1.03
N LYS A 146 -3.30 -14.97 -1.50
CA LYS A 146 -3.25 -16.37 -1.08
C LYS A 146 -2.54 -16.47 0.28
N PRO A 147 -3.01 -17.36 1.18
CA PRO A 147 -2.25 -17.68 2.38
C PRO A 147 -0.86 -18.19 2.03
N LEU A 148 0.16 -17.60 2.67
CA LEU A 148 1.53 -18.11 2.68
C LEU A 148 1.64 -19.37 3.54
N GLY A 149 0.70 -19.55 4.48
CA GLY A 149 0.54 -20.77 5.25
C GLY A 149 -0.55 -20.65 6.33
N ILE A 150 -0.90 -21.78 6.91
CA ILE A 150 -1.76 -21.89 8.09
C ILE A 150 -0.96 -22.62 9.16
N PHE A 151 -0.74 -21.95 10.29
CA PHE A 151 0.14 -22.41 11.35
C PHE A 151 -0.63 -22.52 12.66
N LYS A 152 -0.20 -23.40 13.56
CA LYS A 152 -0.57 -23.30 14.97
C LYS A 152 0.08 -22.06 15.57
N LYS A 153 -0.58 -21.44 16.55
CA LYS A 153 -0.08 -20.21 17.18
C LYS A 153 1.28 -20.40 17.88
N GLU A 154 1.69 -21.63 18.19
CA GLU A 154 3.00 -21.96 18.76
C GLU A 154 4.13 -22.00 17.72
N GLU A 155 3.83 -22.15 16.42
CA GLU A 155 4.80 -22.30 15.32
C GLU A 155 5.40 -20.95 14.89
N ILE A 156 5.89 -20.16 15.86
CA ILE A 156 6.37 -18.80 15.63
C ILE A 156 7.58 -18.73 14.70
N GLU A 157 8.48 -19.72 14.78
CA GLU A 157 9.68 -19.74 13.96
C GLU A 157 9.36 -19.91 12.46
N GLU A 158 8.27 -20.60 12.12
CA GLU A 158 7.79 -20.67 10.73
C GLU A 158 7.22 -19.34 10.24
N ILE A 159 6.49 -18.63 11.10
CA ILE A 159 5.99 -17.29 10.77
C ILE A 159 7.18 -16.31 10.60
N LYS A 160 8.21 -16.39 11.43
CA LYS A 160 9.44 -15.61 11.29
C LYS A 160 10.19 -15.94 9.99
N SER A 161 10.23 -17.21 9.58
CA SER A 161 10.90 -17.62 8.35
C SER A 161 10.23 -16.98 7.11
N ILE A 162 8.90 -16.85 7.12
CA ILE A 162 8.14 -16.09 6.12
C ILE A 162 8.53 -14.62 6.11
N VAL A 163 8.60 -13.97 7.27
CA VAL A 163 9.01 -12.56 7.37
C VAL A 163 10.41 -12.35 6.80
N LEU A 164 11.36 -13.23 7.12
CA LEU A 164 12.73 -13.15 6.58
C LEU A 164 12.80 -13.41 5.07
N LYS A 165 11.91 -14.25 4.53
CA LYS A 165 11.77 -14.44 3.09
C LYS A 165 11.27 -13.15 2.42
N LEU A 166 10.19 -12.58 2.95
CA LEU A 166 9.60 -11.33 2.44
C LEU A 166 10.58 -10.15 2.54
N GLU A 167 11.39 -10.07 3.61
CA GLU A 167 12.48 -9.10 3.74
C GLU A 167 13.45 -9.19 2.56
N ARG A 168 13.95 -10.39 2.25
CA ARG A 168 14.89 -10.60 1.13
C ARG A 168 14.29 -10.28 -0.23
N GLU A 169 12.98 -10.44 -0.36
CA GLU A 169 12.21 -10.16 -1.58
C GLU A 169 11.75 -8.69 -1.67
N GLY A 170 12.05 -7.86 -0.66
CA GLY A 170 11.62 -6.46 -0.63
C GLY A 170 10.10 -6.28 -0.47
N ARG A 171 9.41 -7.22 0.17
CA ARG A 171 7.95 -7.21 0.39
C ARG A 171 7.59 -6.59 1.75
N GLU A 172 6.34 -6.14 1.89
CA GLU A 172 5.95 -5.30 3.02
C GLU A 172 5.98 -6.02 4.38
N GLY A 173 5.51 -7.28 4.38
CA GLY A 173 5.35 -8.09 5.57
C GLY A 173 4.11 -8.94 5.51
N ILE A 174 3.48 -9.16 6.66
CA ILE A 174 2.38 -10.12 6.80
C ILE A 174 1.16 -9.53 7.50
N VAL A 175 0.00 -10.06 7.14
CA VAL A 175 -1.24 -9.96 7.92
C VAL A 175 -1.57 -11.35 8.46
N MET A 176 -1.73 -11.43 9.78
CA MET A 176 -2.11 -12.64 10.49
C MET A 176 -3.59 -12.57 10.83
N LYS A 177 -4.33 -13.61 10.47
CA LYS A 177 -5.78 -13.70 10.58
C LYS A 177 -6.19 -14.94 11.37
N ASP A 178 -7.29 -14.80 12.09
CA ASP A 178 -8.01 -15.94 12.64
C ASP A 178 -8.72 -16.65 11.48
N PRO A 179 -8.65 -18.00 11.35
CA PRO A 179 -9.26 -18.72 10.23
C PRO A 179 -10.75 -18.44 10.05
N ASP A 180 -11.47 -18.28 11.16
CA ASP A 180 -12.91 -18.04 11.20
C ASP A 180 -13.25 -16.54 11.24
N MET A 181 -12.23 -15.66 11.20
CA MET A 181 -12.36 -14.20 11.28
C MET A 181 -13.14 -13.72 12.51
N LEU A 182 -13.09 -14.48 13.62
CA LEU A 182 -13.70 -14.11 14.90
C LEU A 182 -12.85 -13.10 15.69
N LEU A 183 -11.55 -13.05 15.40
CA LEU A 183 -10.62 -12.07 15.93
C LEU A 183 -10.15 -11.12 14.83
N ASP A 184 -10.03 -9.84 15.17
CA ASP A 184 -9.49 -8.85 14.24
C ASP A 184 -8.07 -9.24 13.77
N PRO A 185 -7.73 -9.06 12.49
CA PRO A 185 -6.37 -9.30 12.02
C PRO A 185 -5.33 -8.43 12.73
N ILE A 186 -4.09 -8.93 12.79
CA ILE A 186 -2.92 -8.15 13.20
C ILE A 186 -1.85 -8.17 12.11
N LYS A 187 -1.01 -7.14 12.04
CA LYS A 187 0.05 -7.02 11.02
C LYS A 187 1.45 -6.89 11.62
N TYR A 188 2.43 -7.34 10.86
CA TYR A 188 3.86 -7.24 11.16
C TYR A 188 4.62 -6.90 9.87
N THR A 189 5.59 -5.99 9.92
CA THR A 189 6.28 -5.48 8.72
C THR A 189 7.78 -5.71 8.78
N THR A 190 8.38 -5.81 7.60
CA THR A 190 9.79 -6.09 7.36
C THR A 190 10.68 -4.86 7.65
N HIS A 191 11.97 -5.09 7.92
CA HIS A 191 12.99 -4.04 8.05
C HIS A 191 13.11 -3.24 6.75
N TYR A 192 13.13 -3.94 5.61
CA TYR A 192 13.09 -3.36 4.28
C TYR A 192 12.02 -2.28 4.15
N THR A 193 10.80 -2.60 4.58
CA THR A 193 9.67 -1.64 4.53
C THR A 193 9.90 -0.44 5.42
N HIS A 194 10.44 -0.65 6.62
CA HIS A 194 10.74 0.46 7.52
C HIS A 194 11.77 1.41 6.90
N CYS A 195 12.80 0.86 6.25
CA CYS A 195 13.81 1.61 5.51
C CYS A 195 13.23 2.36 4.30
N GLN A 196 12.32 1.76 3.54
CA GLN A 196 11.64 2.42 2.42
C GLN A 196 10.71 3.55 2.89
N ASP A 197 9.89 3.28 3.90
CA ASP A 197 8.99 4.27 4.52
C ASP A 197 9.78 5.48 5.05
N LEU A 198 10.89 5.23 5.75
CA LEU A 198 11.77 6.28 6.25
C LEU A 198 12.38 7.07 5.09
N SER A 199 12.81 6.39 4.02
CA SER A 199 13.39 7.04 2.85
C SER A 199 12.43 8.02 2.18
N VAL A 200 11.18 7.59 1.95
CA VAL A 200 10.13 8.48 1.41
C VAL A 200 9.83 9.62 2.39
N ALA A 201 9.66 9.31 3.68
CA ALA A 201 9.32 10.31 4.67
C ALA A 201 10.39 11.39 4.84
N PHE A 202 11.68 11.02 4.75
CA PHE A 202 12.80 11.95 4.89
C PHE A 202 13.17 12.66 3.59
N ARG A 203 12.77 12.14 2.43
CA ARG A 203 12.74 12.94 1.19
C ARG A 203 11.82 14.16 1.33
N TYR A 204 10.72 14.02 2.07
CA TYR A 204 9.76 15.09 2.37
C TYR A 204 9.73 15.39 3.88
N THR A 205 10.91 15.65 4.46
CA THR A 205 11.15 15.68 5.91
C THR A 205 10.12 16.50 6.72
N PHE A 206 9.73 17.67 6.24
CA PHE A 206 8.86 18.59 6.98
C PHE A 206 7.37 18.35 6.76
N ASP A 207 7.00 17.64 5.70
CA ASP A 207 5.61 17.25 5.45
C ASP A 207 5.30 15.85 6.03
N LEU A 208 6.28 14.93 6.02
CA LEU A 208 6.09 13.53 6.41
C LEU A 208 7.02 13.08 7.54
N GLY A 209 8.32 13.35 7.42
CA GLY A 209 9.39 12.77 8.27
C GLY A 209 9.09 12.77 9.77
N ILE A 210 8.74 13.94 10.32
CA ILE A 210 8.52 14.15 11.77
C ILE A 210 7.45 13.20 12.33
N HIS A 211 6.33 13.03 11.61
CA HIS A 211 5.21 12.21 12.09
C HIS A 211 5.44 10.71 11.93
N PHE A 212 6.32 10.31 11.01
CA PHE A 212 6.50 8.92 10.63
C PHE A 212 7.62 8.23 11.41
N MET A 213 8.70 8.96 11.72
CA MET A 213 9.98 8.43 12.21
C MET A 213 9.85 7.57 13.47
N PHE A 214 9.34 8.13 14.58
CA PHE A 214 9.40 7.48 15.90
C PHE A 214 8.78 6.08 15.88
N SER A 215 7.61 5.94 15.25
CA SER A 215 6.91 4.66 15.18
C SER A 215 7.66 3.58 14.39
N ARG A 216 8.56 3.95 13.46
CA ARG A 216 9.39 3.00 12.69
C ARG A 216 10.64 2.62 13.46
N LEU A 217 11.31 3.58 14.10
CA LEU A 217 12.45 3.30 14.97
C LEU A 217 12.09 2.38 16.14
N VAL A 218 10.90 2.56 16.73
CA VAL A 218 10.41 1.64 17.77
C VAL A 218 10.27 0.21 17.22
N ARG A 219 9.75 0.04 15.99
CA ARG A 219 9.63 -1.30 15.37
C ARG A 219 10.99 -1.95 15.17
N GLU A 220 11.97 -1.18 14.72
CA GLU A 220 13.35 -1.65 14.52
C GLU A 220 13.96 -2.20 15.81
N GLY A 221 13.78 -1.50 16.94
CA GLY A 221 14.30 -1.96 18.23
C GLY A 221 13.67 -3.28 18.69
N TYR A 222 12.34 -3.40 18.61
CA TYR A 222 11.65 -4.65 18.98
C TYR A 222 11.96 -5.81 18.03
N GLN A 223 12.09 -5.53 16.73
CA GLN A 223 12.43 -6.54 15.74
C GLN A 223 13.86 -7.04 15.94
N SER A 224 14.83 -6.15 16.14
CA SER A 224 16.22 -6.55 16.43
C SER A 224 16.31 -7.44 17.67
N TYR A 225 15.60 -7.07 18.74
CA TYR A 225 15.47 -7.89 19.95
C TYR A 225 14.84 -9.27 19.66
N GLU A 226 13.73 -9.32 18.91
CA GLU A 226 13.02 -10.57 18.60
C GLU A 226 13.86 -11.55 17.77
N PHE A 227 14.62 -11.04 16.79
CA PHE A 227 15.48 -11.84 15.94
C PHE A 227 16.85 -12.14 16.59
N LYS A 228 17.08 -11.66 17.82
CA LYS A 228 18.31 -11.88 18.60
C LYS A 228 19.57 -11.51 17.79
N GLU A 229 19.49 -10.38 17.09
CA GLU A 229 20.59 -9.87 16.28
C GLU A 229 21.84 -9.65 17.14
N GLY A 230 22.99 -10.12 16.64
CA GLY A 230 24.29 -9.84 17.23
C GLY A 230 24.76 -8.42 16.90
N GLU A 231 25.98 -8.10 17.32
CA GLU A 231 26.57 -6.78 17.10
C GLU A 231 26.70 -6.45 15.59
N GLU A 232 27.09 -7.42 14.77
CA GLU A 232 27.27 -7.22 13.33
C GLU A 232 25.93 -6.97 12.61
N GLU A 233 24.89 -7.74 12.94
CA GLU A 233 23.55 -7.58 12.38
C GLU A 233 22.92 -6.26 12.83
N LEU A 234 23.09 -5.89 14.10
CA LEU A 234 22.63 -4.62 14.63
C LEU A 234 23.32 -3.44 13.95
N GLU A 235 24.63 -3.52 13.70
CA GLU A 235 25.38 -2.49 12.96
C GLU A 235 24.85 -2.34 11.53
N LYS A 236 24.60 -3.47 10.83
CA LYS A 236 23.99 -3.44 9.49
C LYS A 236 22.62 -2.76 9.50
N ARG A 237 21.78 -3.08 10.48
CA ARG A 237 20.46 -2.43 10.66
C ARG A 237 20.60 -0.93 10.93
N ALA A 238 21.51 -0.53 11.81
CA ALA A 238 21.78 0.87 12.13
C ALA A 238 22.24 1.65 10.89
N VAL A 239 23.15 1.09 10.10
CA VAL A 239 23.62 1.67 8.84
C VAL A 239 22.48 1.80 7.82
N SER A 240 21.64 0.78 7.65
CA SER A 240 20.47 0.84 6.75
C SER A 240 19.50 1.95 7.15
N ILE A 241 19.17 2.06 8.44
CA ILE A 241 18.28 3.12 8.95
C ILE A 241 18.92 4.50 8.77
N GLY A 242 20.21 4.65 9.11
CA GLY A 242 20.94 5.91 8.92
C GLY A 242 20.94 6.37 7.46
N ARG A 243 21.20 5.45 6.52
CA ARG A 243 21.13 5.72 5.08
C ARG A 243 19.72 6.13 4.64
N SER A 244 18.69 5.39 5.08
CA SER A 244 17.29 5.70 4.77
C SER A 244 16.81 7.04 5.32
N ILE A 245 17.48 7.62 6.32
CA ILE A 245 17.12 8.94 6.84
C ILE A 245 17.97 10.03 6.19
N ILE A 246 19.29 9.88 6.21
CA ILE A 246 20.22 10.96 5.86
C ILE A 246 20.29 11.19 4.35
N TYR A 247 20.39 10.13 3.55
CA TYR A 247 20.60 10.28 2.10
C TYR A 247 19.43 11.00 1.41
N PRO A 248 18.16 10.56 1.58
CA PRO A 248 17.05 11.23 0.91
C PRO A 248 16.81 12.65 1.43
N MET A 249 17.14 12.94 2.68
CA MET A 249 17.10 14.30 3.22
C MET A 249 18.12 15.21 2.53
N VAL A 250 19.37 14.76 2.42
CA VAL A 250 20.45 15.51 1.77
C VAL A 250 20.17 15.70 0.27
N GLU A 251 19.67 14.66 -0.41
CA GLU A 251 19.25 14.75 -1.81
C GLU A 251 18.18 15.83 -2.02
N SER A 252 17.16 15.88 -1.16
CA SER A 252 16.14 16.94 -1.22
C SER A 252 16.73 18.33 -0.98
N ILE A 253 17.69 18.47 -0.05
CA ILE A 253 18.37 19.75 0.19
C ILE A 253 19.15 20.19 -1.05
N TRP A 254 19.90 19.30 -1.70
CA TRP A 254 20.63 19.61 -2.93
C TRP A 254 19.72 19.99 -4.10
N LYS A 255 18.59 19.30 -4.26
CA LYS A 255 17.60 19.64 -5.29
C LYS A 255 17.07 21.06 -5.07
N VAL A 256 16.63 21.38 -3.85
CA VAL A 256 16.12 22.71 -3.52
C VAL A 256 17.20 23.79 -3.66
N SER A 257 18.46 23.51 -3.27
CA SER A 257 19.56 24.49 -3.41
C SER A 257 19.86 24.85 -4.86
N ARG A 258 19.49 23.98 -5.82
CA ARG A 258 19.62 24.21 -7.28
C ARG A 258 18.36 24.81 -7.90
N GLY A 259 17.34 25.11 -7.10
CA GLY A 259 16.05 25.59 -7.57
C GLY A 259 15.16 24.50 -8.19
N GLU A 260 15.50 23.22 -8.01
CA GLU A 260 14.69 22.10 -8.51
C GLU A 260 13.46 21.88 -7.61
N LEU A 261 12.35 21.45 -8.23
CA LEU A 261 11.15 21.07 -7.51
C LEU A 261 11.27 19.62 -6.99
N ILE A 262 11.02 19.43 -5.70
CA ILE A 262 10.89 18.10 -5.11
C ILE A 262 9.45 17.60 -5.25
N THR A 263 9.26 16.50 -5.97
CA THR A 263 7.97 15.85 -6.16
C THR A 263 8.06 14.35 -5.89
N GLU A 264 6.93 13.75 -5.52
CA GLU A 264 6.73 12.29 -5.58
C GLU A 264 6.01 11.98 -6.89
N ASP A 265 6.70 11.32 -7.80
CA ASP A 265 6.25 11.15 -9.17
C ASP A 265 5.51 9.81 -9.35
N PHE A 266 4.35 9.88 -9.97
CA PHE A 266 3.51 8.73 -10.31
C PHE A 266 3.27 8.69 -11.81
N GLU A 267 3.72 7.61 -12.46
CA GLU A 267 3.43 7.37 -13.86
C GLU A 267 2.12 6.57 -14.00
N LEU A 268 1.15 7.10 -14.75
CA LEU A 268 -0.19 6.53 -14.88
C LEU A 268 -0.62 6.46 -16.33
N TYR A 269 -1.48 5.48 -16.63
CA TYR A 269 -2.07 5.30 -17.96
C TYR A 269 -3.59 5.50 -17.94
N PHE A 270 -4.10 6.26 -18.91
CA PHE A 270 -5.53 6.54 -19.12
C PHE A 270 -5.93 6.18 -20.56
N GLU A 271 -7.18 5.78 -20.78
CA GLU A 271 -7.65 5.39 -22.13
C GLU A 271 -8.09 6.57 -22.99
N ASN A 272 -8.46 7.66 -22.34
CA ASN A 272 -8.95 8.86 -22.98
C ASN A 272 -8.66 10.08 -22.09
N GLU A 273 -8.82 11.26 -22.66
CA GLU A 273 -8.55 12.53 -21.97
C GLU A 273 -9.57 12.82 -20.86
N GLU A 274 -10.82 12.39 -21.02
CA GLU A 274 -11.89 12.60 -20.03
C GLU A 274 -11.57 11.91 -18.70
N ASP A 275 -11.10 10.66 -18.74
CA ASP A 275 -10.70 9.90 -17.54
C ASP A 275 -9.52 10.56 -16.81
N LEU A 276 -8.58 11.14 -17.57
CA LEU A 276 -7.46 11.91 -17.02
C LEU A 276 -7.99 13.18 -16.33
N GLU A 277 -8.82 13.97 -17.01
CA GLU A 277 -9.39 15.20 -16.47
C GLU A 277 -10.24 14.96 -15.22
N GLU A 278 -11.05 13.90 -15.21
CA GLU A 278 -11.83 13.46 -14.06
C GLU A 278 -10.91 13.15 -12.87
N PHE A 279 -9.81 12.42 -13.10
CA PHE A 279 -8.84 12.12 -12.04
C PHE A 279 -8.10 13.36 -11.53
N LEU A 280 -7.68 14.25 -12.42
CA LEU A 280 -7.03 15.51 -12.03
C LEU A 280 -7.97 16.41 -11.22
N LYS A 281 -9.25 16.48 -11.57
CA LYS A 281 -10.28 17.17 -10.79
C LYS A 281 -10.44 16.53 -9.42
N TYR A 282 -10.51 15.20 -9.35
CA TYR A 282 -10.58 14.45 -8.10
C TYR A 282 -9.38 14.78 -7.19
N LEU A 283 -8.14 14.81 -7.71
CA LEU A 283 -6.95 15.17 -6.92
C LEU A 283 -7.08 16.56 -6.28
N LYS A 284 -7.64 17.54 -6.99
CA LYS A 284 -7.92 18.88 -6.46
C LYS A 284 -8.97 18.85 -5.35
N GLU A 285 -10.04 18.09 -5.53
CA GLU A 285 -11.13 17.94 -4.56
C GLU A 285 -10.69 17.29 -3.25
N VAL A 286 -9.70 16.37 -3.32
CA VAL A 286 -9.09 15.78 -2.13
C VAL A 286 -7.87 16.57 -1.62
N HIS A 287 -7.68 17.81 -2.10
CA HIS A 287 -6.62 18.74 -1.70
C HIS A 287 -5.19 18.19 -1.87
N ILE A 288 -4.97 17.34 -2.87
CA ILE A 288 -3.62 16.91 -3.24
C ILE A 288 -3.01 17.96 -4.17
N SER A 289 -1.94 18.60 -3.72
CA SER A 289 -1.13 19.48 -4.57
C SER A 289 -0.28 18.65 -5.53
N TYR A 290 -0.37 18.93 -6.83
CA TYR A 290 0.38 18.21 -7.85
C TYR A 290 0.81 19.13 -9.00
N VAL A 291 1.81 18.68 -9.76
CA VAL A 291 2.19 19.22 -11.07
C VAL A 291 2.12 18.11 -12.12
N LEU A 292 1.71 18.46 -13.33
CA LEU A 292 1.77 17.54 -14.46
C LEU A 292 3.14 17.69 -15.12
N LYS A 293 4.00 16.66 -15.00
CA LYS A 293 5.38 16.69 -15.48
C LYS A 293 5.50 16.24 -16.93
N GLU A 294 4.79 15.17 -17.26
CA GLU A 294 4.73 14.62 -18.63
C GLU A 294 3.28 14.28 -18.97
N LYS A 295 2.92 14.48 -20.24
CA LYS A 295 1.68 14.01 -20.85
C LYS A 295 1.98 13.64 -22.29
N GLU A 296 1.82 12.36 -22.61
CA GLU A 296 2.09 11.80 -23.92
C GLU A 296 0.88 10.95 -24.37
N VAL A 297 0.54 11.05 -25.65
CA VAL A 297 -0.45 10.17 -26.27
C VAL A 297 0.31 9.06 -26.99
N LEU A 298 0.18 7.84 -26.46
CA LEU A 298 0.78 6.63 -26.98
C LEU A 298 -0.14 5.98 -28.03
N LYS A 299 0.28 4.82 -28.56
CA LYS A 299 -0.53 4.01 -29.48
C LYS A 299 -1.92 3.73 -28.89
N ASN A 300 -2.91 3.61 -29.78
CA ASN A 300 -4.32 3.37 -29.43
C ASN A 300 -4.93 4.43 -28.49
N SER A 301 -4.46 5.68 -28.55
CA SER A 301 -4.97 6.80 -27.75
C SER A 301 -4.77 6.63 -26.24
N ILE A 302 -3.86 5.76 -25.80
CA ILE A 302 -3.51 5.64 -24.38
C ILE A 302 -2.69 6.86 -23.96
N PHE A 303 -3.13 7.55 -22.93
CA PHE A 303 -2.41 8.68 -22.34
C PHE A 303 -1.46 8.16 -21.26
N ARG A 304 -0.15 8.37 -21.43
CA ARG A 304 0.85 8.24 -20.37
C ARG A 304 1.05 9.60 -19.73
N VAL A 305 0.88 9.66 -18.42
CA VAL A 305 1.11 10.90 -17.66
C VAL A 305 2.02 10.65 -16.47
N VAL A 306 2.87 11.62 -16.17
CA VAL A 306 3.65 11.65 -14.94
C VAL A 306 3.15 12.79 -14.07
N ILE A 307 2.53 12.44 -12.94
CA ILE A 307 2.00 13.39 -11.96
C ILE A 307 2.99 13.48 -10.80
N GLY A 308 3.55 14.66 -10.57
CA GLY A 308 4.41 14.93 -9.42
C GLY A 308 3.61 15.53 -8.27
N LYS A 309 3.37 14.77 -7.21
CA LYS A 309 2.78 15.28 -5.97
C LYS A 309 3.78 16.21 -5.26
N VAL A 310 3.30 17.36 -4.82
CA VAL A 310 4.13 18.42 -4.24
C VAL A 310 4.03 18.42 -2.72
N TYR A 311 5.18 18.60 -2.06
CA TYR A 311 5.32 18.72 -0.62
C TYR A 311 5.87 20.12 -0.28
N PRO A 312 4.98 21.14 -0.17
CA PRO A 312 5.38 22.54 -0.16
C PRO A 312 6.15 22.91 1.11
N THR A 313 5.76 22.37 2.27
CA THR A 313 6.39 22.71 3.56
C THR A 313 7.87 22.36 3.55
N THR A 314 8.22 21.20 2.99
CA THR A 314 9.60 20.73 2.90
C THR A 314 10.43 21.64 2.03
N ARG A 315 9.92 21.98 0.83
CA ARG A 315 10.62 22.91 -0.07
C ARG A 315 10.86 24.26 0.61
N ASP A 316 9.82 24.83 1.22
CA ASP A 316 9.86 26.19 1.76
C ASP A 316 10.78 26.28 2.97
N LYS A 317 10.73 25.29 3.88
CA LYS A 317 11.63 25.24 5.04
C LYS A 317 13.09 25.02 4.63
N ILE A 318 13.36 24.09 3.70
CA ILE A 318 14.73 23.88 3.20
C ILE A 318 15.27 25.19 2.61
N LYS A 319 14.50 25.86 1.75
CA LYS A 319 14.90 27.13 1.15
C LYS A 319 15.18 28.20 2.21
N SER A 320 14.27 28.38 3.16
CA SER A 320 14.40 29.35 4.25
C SER A 320 15.66 29.11 5.10
N TYR A 321 15.98 27.85 5.44
CA TYR A 321 17.18 27.51 6.18
C TYR A 321 18.47 27.69 5.36
N LEU A 322 18.47 27.38 4.06
CA LEU A 322 19.59 27.66 3.16
C LEU A 322 19.85 29.17 3.01
N GLU A 323 18.83 30.00 3.17
CA GLU A 323 18.91 31.47 3.19
C GLU A 323 19.29 32.04 4.56
N GLY A 324 19.57 31.19 5.56
CA GLY A 324 20.08 31.60 6.88
C GLY A 324 19.01 31.86 7.94
N SER A 325 17.77 31.43 7.72
CA SER A 325 16.73 31.50 8.76
C SER A 325 17.08 30.59 9.94
N LEU A 326 16.69 30.99 11.15
CA LEU A 326 16.89 30.20 12.36
C LEU A 326 15.84 29.09 12.48
N TRP A 327 16.24 27.96 13.10
CA TRP A 327 15.38 26.79 13.32
C TRP A 327 14.24 27.05 14.28
#